data_AF-A0A543EI18-F1
#
_entry.id   AF-A0A543EI18-F1
#
_cell.length_a   1.000
_cell.length_b   1.000
_cell.length_c   1.000
_cell.angle_alpha   90.00
_cell.angle_beta   90.00
_cell.angle_gamma   90.00
#
_symmetry.space_group_name_H-M   'P 1'
#
loop_
_entity.id
_entity.type
_entity.pdbx_description
1 polymer ?
#
loop_
_entity_poly.entity_id
_entity_poly.type
_entity_poly.pdbx_seq_one_letter_code
_entity_poly.pdbx_strand_id
1 'polypeptide(L)'
;MDLTKEYLRNDALNYDFSFGRLETIIKGLKEAIHYLRGSELSIDWWGTMDEKYEHESIYNLAILSFEHYLKAVITDYKLVNEEDSTQLYYSDPDISLIFVLAKYIKNDLESPQKALSYYNLNIHDYPVYNGIIALDPKKDLDEILNQIKKWRNKIITMYYEE
;
A
#
# COMPACT_ATOMS: atom_id res chain seq x y z
N MET A 1 -13.58 11.04 -33.73
CA MET A 1 -14.72 11.02 -32.80
C MET A 1 -14.11 11.24 -31.44
N ASP A 2 -14.28 12.43 -30.88
CA ASP A 2 -13.65 12.77 -29.60
C ASP A 2 -14.34 11.99 -28.48
N LEU A 3 -13.56 11.37 -27.62
CA LEU A 3 -14.07 10.63 -26.47
C LEU A 3 -14.60 11.63 -25.45
N THR A 4 -15.83 11.42 -24.96
CA THR A 4 -16.40 12.26 -23.90
C THR A 4 -15.63 12.05 -22.59
N LYS A 5 -15.62 13.07 -21.71
CA LYS A 5 -15.04 12.94 -20.36
C LYS A 5 -15.60 11.73 -19.61
N GLU A 6 -16.88 11.43 -19.77
CA GLU A 6 -17.52 10.26 -19.18
C GLU A 6 -16.98 8.94 -19.72
N TYR A 7 -16.71 8.84 -21.03
CA TYR A 7 -16.09 7.65 -21.61
C TYR A 7 -14.67 7.46 -21.10
N LEU A 8 -13.86 8.54 -21.06
CA LEU A 8 -12.49 8.51 -20.54
C LEU A 8 -12.46 8.11 -19.05
N ARG A 9 -13.37 8.65 -18.25
CA ARG A 9 -13.53 8.28 -16.84
C ARG A 9 -13.88 6.80 -16.71
N ASN A 10 -14.83 6.30 -17.50
CA ASN A 10 -15.25 4.90 -17.44
C ASN A 10 -14.14 3.95 -17.90
N ASP A 11 -13.39 4.33 -18.94
CA ASP A 11 -12.23 3.57 -19.41
C ASP A 11 -11.16 3.49 -18.32
N ALA A 12 -10.77 4.65 -17.76
CA ALA A 12 -9.87 4.73 -16.62
C ALA A 12 -10.37 3.87 -15.46
N LEU A 13 -11.63 3.97 -15.05
CA LEU A 13 -12.15 3.22 -13.90
C LEU A 13 -12.09 1.69 -14.08
N ASN A 14 -12.28 1.18 -15.31
CA ASN A 14 -12.41 -0.25 -15.58
C ASN A 14 -11.15 -0.92 -16.14
N TYR A 15 -10.25 -0.17 -16.78
CA TYR A 15 -9.08 -0.71 -17.47
C TYR A 15 -7.78 -0.19 -16.85
N ASP A 16 -7.38 -0.82 -15.73
CA ASP A 16 -6.14 -0.51 -15.02
C ASP A 16 -5.16 -1.69 -15.02
N PHE A 17 -4.31 -1.75 -16.04
CA PHE A 17 -3.26 -2.77 -16.12
C PHE A 17 -2.22 -2.64 -15.00
N SER A 18 -2.00 -1.44 -14.45
CA SER A 18 -1.09 -1.23 -13.34
C SER A 18 -1.66 -1.82 -12.05
N PHE A 19 -2.97 -1.68 -11.82
CA PHE A 19 -3.65 -2.32 -10.70
C PHE A 19 -3.67 -3.85 -10.84
N GLY A 20 -3.91 -4.38 -12.05
CA GLY A 20 -3.84 -5.83 -12.28
C GLY A 20 -2.45 -6.43 -12.02
N ARG A 21 -1.38 -5.68 -12.31
CA ARG A 21 -0.01 -6.06 -11.92
C ARG A 21 0.16 -6.06 -10.40
N LEU A 22 -0.36 -5.05 -9.72
CA LEU A 22 -0.34 -4.98 -8.26
C LEU A 22 -1.10 -6.16 -7.63
N GLU A 23 -2.31 -6.48 -8.10
CA GLU A 23 -3.09 -7.65 -7.66
C GLU A 23 -2.29 -8.95 -7.81
N THR A 24 -1.58 -9.12 -8.93
CA THR A 24 -0.74 -10.30 -9.18
C THR A 24 0.41 -10.40 -8.17
N ILE A 25 1.08 -9.28 -7.86
CA ILE A 25 2.16 -9.23 -6.87
C ILE A 25 1.61 -9.60 -5.50
N ILE A 26 0.52 -8.98 -5.06
CA ILE A 26 -0.07 -9.24 -3.74
C ILE A 26 -0.53 -10.68 -3.62
N LYS A 27 -1.11 -11.27 -4.68
CA LYS A 27 -1.44 -12.70 -4.70
C LYS A 27 -0.23 -13.58 -4.40
N GLY A 28 0.91 -13.32 -5.07
CA GLY A 28 2.15 -14.06 -4.81
C GLY A 28 2.68 -13.88 -3.39
N LEU A 29 2.60 -12.66 -2.84
CA LEU A 29 3.01 -12.40 -1.45
C LEU A 29 2.08 -13.10 -0.43
N LYS A 30 0.78 -13.17 -0.71
CA LYS A 30 -0.19 -13.92 0.10
C LYS A 30 0.10 -15.41 0.11
N GLU A 31 0.46 -15.98 -1.05
CA GLU A 31 0.90 -17.38 -1.14
C GLU A 31 2.17 -17.62 -0.31
N ALA A 32 3.13 -16.69 -0.33
CA ALA A 32 4.32 -16.77 0.51
C ALA A 32 4.01 -16.70 2.02
N ILE A 33 3.10 -15.80 2.44
CA ILE A 33 2.63 -15.73 3.84
C ILE A 33 1.93 -17.02 4.24
N HIS A 34 1.08 -17.56 3.37
CA HIS A 34 0.39 -18.82 3.63
C HIS A 34 1.37 -19.99 3.78
N TYR A 35 2.39 -20.05 2.92
CA TYR A 35 3.44 -21.05 3.00
C TYR A 35 4.22 -20.95 4.32
N LEU A 36 4.60 -19.74 4.75
CA LEU A 36 5.26 -19.53 6.04
C LEU A 36 4.42 -20.10 7.19
N ARG A 37 3.15 -19.69 7.30
CA ARG A 37 2.21 -20.20 8.31
C ARG A 37 2.02 -21.72 8.26
N GLY A 38 2.01 -22.30 7.06
CA GLY A 38 1.86 -23.74 6.85
C GLY A 38 3.10 -24.55 7.21
N SER A 39 4.29 -23.98 6.98
CA SER A 39 5.57 -24.61 7.33
C SER A 39 5.85 -24.60 8.84
N GLU A 40 5.32 -23.61 9.57
CA GLU A 40 5.43 -23.48 11.03
C GLU A 40 4.72 -24.60 11.82
N LEU A 41 3.62 -25.16 11.30
CA LEU A 41 2.91 -26.29 11.93
C LEU A 41 3.65 -27.63 11.82
N SER A 42 4.78 -27.68 11.08
CA SER A 42 5.56 -28.89 10.85
C SER A 42 6.90 -28.96 11.60
N ILE A 43 7.28 -27.88 12.30
CA ILE A 43 8.56 -27.78 13.01
C ILE A 43 8.31 -27.59 14.50
N ASP A 44 8.00 -28.68 15.19
CA ASP A 44 7.66 -28.67 16.61
C ASP A 44 8.90 -28.68 17.53
N TRP A 45 10.15 -28.74 17.01
CA TRP A 45 11.28 -29.21 17.84
C TRP A 45 12.55 -28.37 17.98
N TRP A 46 12.75 -27.24 17.31
CA TRP A 46 13.93 -26.38 17.61
C TRP A 46 13.58 -24.90 17.39
N GLY A 47 13.24 -24.20 18.47
CA GLY A 47 12.86 -22.79 18.43
C GLY A 47 13.93 -21.89 17.82
N THR A 48 13.46 -20.86 17.09
CA THR A 48 14.08 -19.54 16.78
C THR A 48 13.72 -19.03 15.37
N MET A 49 12.47 -19.16 14.92
CA MET A 49 11.99 -18.35 13.80
C MET A 49 11.18 -17.20 14.38
N ASP A 50 11.69 -16.00 14.22
CA ASP A 50 10.98 -14.78 14.59
C ASP A 50 9.92 -14.52 13.52
N GLU A 51 8.72 -15.07 13.72
CA GLU A 51 7.59 -15.00 12.78
C GLU A 51 7.35 -13.55 12.31
N LYS A 52 7.51 -12.57 13.21
CA LYS A 52 7.32 -11.15 12.86
C LYS A 52 8.38 -10.67 11.89
N TYR A 53 9.64 -11.06 12.08
CA TYR A 53 10.75 -10.71 11.18
C TYR A 53 10.52 -11.24 9.75
N GLU A 54 10.04 -12.47 9.65
CA GLU A 54 9.82 -13.14 8.36
C GLU A 54 8.60 -12.55 7.62
N HIS A 55 7.52 -12.29 8.36
CA HIS A 55 6.38 -11.55 7.81
C HIS A 55 6.76 -10.12 7.43
N GLU A 56 7.62 -9.44 8.20
CA GLU A 56 8.07 -8.08 7.91
C GLU A 56 8.80 -8.01 6.56
N SER A 57 9.65 -9.00 6.27
CA SER A 57 10.32 -9.11 4.97
C SER A 57 9.32 -9.17 3.80
N ILE A 58 8.25 -9.95 3.93
CA ILE A 58 7.20 -10.05 2.90
C ILE A 58 6.37 -8.77 2.84
N TYR A 59 6.00 -8.20 3.99
CA TYR A 59 5.24 -6.96 4.05
C TYR A 59 6.01 -5.75 3.54
N ASN A 60 7.33 -5.73 3.64
CA ASN A 60 8.16 -4.71 2.98
C ASN A 60 7.90 -4.70 1.47
N LEU A 61 7.85 -5.87 0.83
CA LEU A 61 7.56 -5.99 -0.61
C LEU A 61 6.13 -5.53 -0.92
N ALA A 62 5.15 -5.83 -0.06
CA ALA A 62 3.78 -5.38 -0.23
C ALA A 62 3.69 -3.85 -0.19
N ILE A 63 4.26 -3.22 0.86
CA ILE A 63 4.28 -1.76 1.03
C ILE A 63 4.97 -1.07 -0.14
N LEU A 64 6.12 -1.57 -0.59
CA LEU A 64 6.82 -1.00 -1.75
C LEU A 64 6.00 -1.11 -3.04
N SER A 65 5.28 -2.22 -3.23
CA SER A 65 4.40 -2.42 -4.38
C SER A 65 3.20 -1.47 -4.35
N PHE A 66 2.59 -1.29 -3.18
CA PHE A 66 1.53 -0.30 -2.96
C PHE A 66 2.03 1.12 -3.26
N GLU A 67 3.17 1.53 -2.69
CA GLU A 67 3.73 2.87 -2.91
C GLU A 67 4.04 3.12 -4.39
N HIS A 68 4.60 2.13 -5.09
CA HIS A 68 4.87 2.26 -6.51
C HIS A 68 3.58 2.50 -7.32
N TYR A 69 2.51 1.74 -7.05
CA TYR A 69 1.22 1.95 -7.71
C TYR A 69 0.62 3.31 -7.37
N LEU A 70 0.61 3.71 -6.10
CA LEU A 70 0.08 4.99 -5.66
C LEU A 70 0.82 6.16 -6.32
N LYS A 71 2.15 6.10 -6.45
CA LYS A 71 2.93 7.10 -7.18
C LYS A 71 2.55 7.19 -8.66
N ALA A 72 2.31 6.05 -9.31
CA ALA A 72 1.87 6.03 -10.70
C ALA A 72 0.51 6.72 -10.84
N VAL A 73 -0.47 6.37 -10.00
CA VAL A 73 -1.80 7.02 -9.98
C VAL A 73 -1.69 8.53 -9.76
N ILE A 74 -0.91 8.97 -8.77
CA ILE A 74 -0.70 10.40 -8.51
C ILE A 74 -0.11 11.10 -9.73
N THR A 75 0.85 10.45 -10.41
CA THR A 75 1.52 11.03 -11.59
C THR A 75 0.58 11.12 -12.78
N ASP A 76 -0.24 10.09 -13.00
CA ASP A 76 -1.18 10.01 -14.13
C ASP A 76 -2.37 10.97 -13.97
N TYR A 77 -2.81 11.23 -12.73
CA TYR A 77 -3.99 12.05 -12.43
C TYR A 77 -3.66 13.32 -11.65
N LYS A 78 -2.49 13.94 -11.87
CA LYS A 78 -2.17 15.23 -11.24
C LYS A 78 -3.23 16.27 -11.60
N LEU A 79 -3.93 16.79 -10.59
CA LEU A 79 -4.80 17.96 -10.74
C LEU A 79 -3.93 19.18 -11.01
N VAL A 80 -4.42 20.11 -11.83
CA VAL A 80 -3.64 21.25 -12.39
C VAL A 80 -3.09 22.19 -11.31
N ASN A 81 -3.62 22.13 -10.08
CA ASN A 81 -3.10 22.84 -8.91
C ASN A 81 -2.19 21.91 -8.07
N GLU A 82 -0.87 22.01 -8.26
CA GLU A 82 0.13 21.13 -7.65
C GLU A 82 0.19 21.17 -6.11
N GLU A 83 -0.17 22.30 -5.48
CA GLU A 83 -0.10 22.44 -4.01
C GLU A 83 -1.28 21.79 -3.28
N ASP A 84 -2.52 21.96 -3.76
CA ASP A 84 -3.72 21.37 -3.17
C ASP A 84 -3.83 19.86 -3.44
N SER A 85 -3.38 19.42 -4.62
CA SER A 85 -3.43 18.02 -5.04
C SER A 85 -2.60 17.10 -4.13
N THR A 86 -1.42 17.57 -3.72
CA THR A 86 -0.54 16.83 -2.81
C THR A 86 -1.22 16.59 -1.46
N GLN A 87 -1.79 17.63 -0.84
CA GLN A 87 -2.53 17.47 0.43
C GLN A 87 -3.76 16.57 0.29
N LEU A 88 -4.46 16.64 -0.84
CA LEU A 88 -5.61 15.79 -1.12
C LEU A 88 -5.23 14.31 -1.19
N TYR A 89 -4.12 13.97 -1.86
CA TYR A 89 -3.64 12.58 -1.98
C TYR A 89 -3.19 11.98 -0.66
N TYR A 90 -2.60 12.79 0.22
CA TYR A 90 -2.17 12.38 1.57
C TYR A 90 -3.25 12.59 2.65
N SER A 91 -4.45 13.05 2.29
CA SER A 91 -5.54 13.24 3.26
C SER A 91 -6.08 11.92 3.81
N ASP A 92 -5.88 10.83 3.09
CA ASP A 92 -6.24 9.49 3.52
C ASP A 92 -5.14 8.93 4.45
N PRO A 93 -5.43 8.67 5.74
CA PRO A 93 -4.43 8.21 6.70
C PRO A 93 -3.78 6.89 6.32
N ASP A 94 -4.52 5.98 5.66
CA ASP A 94 -4.02 4.65 5.28
C ASP A 94 -3.03 4.78 4.13
N ILE A 95 -3.34 5.62 3.15
CA ILE A 95 -2.44 5.93 2.04
C ILE A 95 -1.18 6.64 2.56
N SER A 96 -1.35 7.61 3.44
CA SER A 96 -0.22 8.31 4.07
C SER A 96 0.66 7.39 4.90
N LEU A 97 0.08 6.42 5.61
CA LEU A 97 0.82 5.38 6.31
C LEU A 97 1.65 4.53 5.34
N ILE A 98 1.09 4.08 4.22
CA ILE A 98 1.82 3.32 3.19
C ILE A 98 3.05 4.10 2.71
N PHE A 99 2.91 5.39 2.44
CA PHE A 99 4.04 6.23 2.02
C PHE A 99 5.10 6.40 3.12
N VAL A 100 4.70 6.56 4.38
CA VAL A 100 5.62 6.66 5.51
C VAL A 100 6.38 5.35 5.72
N LEU A 101 5.71 4.20 5.65
CA LEU A 101 6.33 2.88 5.73
C LEU A 101 7.28 2.65 4.55
N ALA A 102 6.91 3.04 3.34
CA ALA A 102 7.78 2.92 2.17
C ALA A 102 9.05 3.78 2.30
N LYS A 103 8.93 5.02 2.78
CA LYS A 103 10.10 5.87 3.08
C LYS A 103 10.96 5.29 4.19
N TYR A 104 10.35 4.69 5.21
CA TYR A 104 11.06 3.97 6.25
C TYR A 104 11.89 2.81 5.68
N ILE A 105 11.29 1.94 4.86
CA ILE A 105 11.98 0.80 4.21
C ILE A 105 13.16 1.28 3.34
N LYS A 106 12.99 2.41 2.65
CA LYS A 106 14.02 3.01 1.78
C LYS A 106 15.11 3.78 2.54
N ASN A 107 14.98 3.93 3.86
CA ASN A 107 15.83 4.79 4.70
C ASN A 107 15.80 6.28 4.28
N ASP A 108 14.67 6.77 3.76
CA ASP A 108 14.47 8.13 3.25
C ASP A 108 13.79 9.08 4.26
N LEU A 109 13.63 8.66 5.52
CA LEU A 109 13.04 9.49 6.58
C LEU A 109 14.12 10.24 7.36
N GLU A 110 14.02 11.58 7.40
CA GLU A 110 14.92 12.42 8.22
C GLU A 110 14.76 12.16 9.73
N SER A 111 13.54 11.81 10.17
CA SER A 111 13.24 11.49 11.56
C SER A 111 12.31 10.27 11.64
N PRO A 112 12.84 9.05 11.40
CA PRO A 112 12.02 7.84 11.29
C PRO A 112 11.16 7.60 12.54
N GLN A 113 11.73 7.80 13.73
CA GLN A 113 11.02 7.58 15.00
C GLN A 113 9.81 8.52 15.16
N LYS A 114 9.95 9.80 14.79
CA LYS A 114 8.85 10.79 14.86
C LYS A 114 7.77 10.49 13.83
N ALA A 115 8.16 10.09 12.62
CA ALA A 115 7.23 9.75 11.55
C ALA A 115 6.41 8.49 11.88
N LEU A 116 7.08 7.45 12.40
CA LEU A 116 6.44 6.20 12.83
C LEU A 116 5.53 6.41 14.06
N SER A 117 5.96 7.21 15.03
CA SER A 117 5.19 7.45 16.26
C SER A 117 3.87 8.16 16.00
N TYR A 118 3.75 8.95 14.93
CA TYR A 118 2.48 9.57 14.53
C TYR A 118 1.38 8.52 14.26
N TYR A 119 1.78 7.33 13.81
CA TYR A 119 0.90 6.18 13.58
C TYR A 119 0.96 5.15 14.73
N ASN A 120 1.47 5.54 15.90
CA ASN A 120 1.69 4.65 17.05
C ASN A 120 2.61 3.45 16.75
N LEU A 121 3.53 3.59 15.81
CA LEU A 121 4.50 2.53 15.45
C LEU A 121 5.84 2.74 16.18
N ASN A 122 6.46 1.63 16.59
CA ASN A 122 7.77 1.63 17.24
C ASN A 122 8.84 1.12 16.26
N ILE A 123 9.90 1.91 16.08
CA ILE A 123 11.02 1.58 15.19
C ILE A 123 11.77 0.29 15.60
N HIS A 124 11.67 -0.12 16.87
CA HIS A 124 12.33 -1.31 17.41
C HIS A 124 11.41 -2.51 17.57
N ASP A 125 10.16 -2.44 17.11
CA ASP A 125 9.19 -3.56 17.14
C ASP A 125 8.50 -3.63 15.79
N TYR A 126 9.19 -4.27 14.83
CA TYR A 126 8.68 -4.64 13.50
C TYR A 126 7.70 -3.62 12.90
N PRO A 127 8.15 -2.38 12.65
CA PRO A 127 7.27 -1.26 12.31
C PRO A 127 6.45 -1.50 11.04
N VAL A 128 6.94 -2.28 10.06
CA VAL A 128 6.17 -2.57 8.85
C VAL A 128 5.14 -3.67 9.11
N TYR A 129 5.48 -4.69 9.91
CA TYR A 129 4.51 -5.68 10.37
C TYR A 129 3.35 -5.03 11.13
N ASN A 130 3.69 -4.17 12.10
CA ASN A 130 2.69 -3.42 12.87
C ASN A 130 1.97 -2.36 12.01
N GLY A 131 2.64 -1.81 10.99
CA GLY A 131 2.03 -0.95 9.99
C GLY A 131 0.94 -1.65 9.17
N ILE A 132 1.16 -2.91 8.78
CA ILE A 132 0.13 -3.73 8.12
C ILE A 132 -1.06 -3.98 9.06
N ILE A 133 -0.82 -4.23 10.35
CA ILE A 133 -1.90 -4.36 11.35
C ILE A 133 -2.70 -3.06 11.48
N ALA A 134 -2.03 -1.90 11.42
CA ALA A 134 -2.69 -0.61 11.47
C ALA A 134 -3.57 -0.36 10.22
N LEU A 135 -3.15 -0.83 9.04
CA LEU A 135 -3.94 -0.75 7.80
C LEU A 135 -5.11 -1.74 7.77
N ASP A 136 -4.88 -2.98 8.22
CA ASP A 136 -5.92 -3.98 8.42
C ASP A 136 -5.57 -4.90 9.60
N PRO A 137 -6.39 -4.94 10.67
CA PRO A 137 -6.12 -5.76 11.85
C PRO A 137 -6.03 -7.27 11.58
N LYS A 138 -6.61 -7.76 10.48
CA LYS A 138 -6.54 -9.17 10.07
C LYS A 138 -5.30 -9.47 9.23
N LYS A 139 -4.51 -8.45 8.88
CA LYS A 139 -3.34 -8.53 8.00
C LYS A 139 -3.70 -9.04 6.61
N ASP A 140 -4.91 -8.73 6.13
CA ASP A 140 -5.40 -9.12 4.80
C ASP A 140 -4.97 -8.10 3.74
N LEU A 141 -3.97 -8.47 2.96
CA LEU A 141 -3.47 -7.63 1.87
C LEU A 141 -4.54 -7.35 0.80
N ASP A 142 -5.58 -8.17 0.67
CA ASP A 142 -6.68 -7.90 -0.27
C ASP A 142 -7.56 -6.74 0.21
N GLU A 143 -7.73 -6.58 1.52
CA GLU A 143 -8.49 -5.45 2.04
C GLU A 143 -7.73 -4.13 1.86
N ILE A 144 -6.41 -4.16 2.05
CA ILE A 144 -5.54 -3.02 1.75
C ILE A 144 -5.58 -2.69 0.25
N LEU A 145 -5.58 -3.70 -0.63
CA LEU A 145 -5.80 -3.49 -2.07
C LEU A 145 -7.16 -2.83 -2.37
N ASN A 146 -8.23 -3.26 -1.70
CA ASN A 146 -9.55 -2.67 -1.86
C ASN A 146 -9.58 -1.20 -1.41
N GLN A 147 -8.90 -0.84 -0.33
CA GLN A 147 -8.73 0.55 0.12
C GLN A 147 -8.01 1.38 -0.96
N ILE A 148 -6.89 0.88 -1.49
CA ILE A 148 -6.14 1.53 -2.59
C ILE A 148 -7.01 1.72 -3.82
N LYS A 149 -7.81 0.72 -4.20
CA LYS A 149 -8.73 0.80 -5.35
C LYS A 149 -9.81 1.85 -5.15
N LYS A 150 -10.41 1.91 -3.95
CA LYS A 150 -11.41 2.93 -3.58
C LYS A 150 -10.82 4.33 -3.64
N TRP A 151 -9.64 4.51 -3.06
CA TRP A 151 -8.91 5.77 -3.09
C TRP A 151 -8.60 6.21 -4.54
N ARG A 152 -8.12 5.30 -5.38
CA ARG A 152 -7.86 5.57 -6.79
C ARG A 152 -9.11 5.94 -7.57
N ASN A 153 -10.24 5.26 -7.33
CA ASN A 153 -11.51 5.61 -7.95
C ASN A 153 -11.99 7.02 -7.55
N LYS A 154 -11.76 7.42 -6.30
CA LYS A 154 -12.03 8.79 -5.82
C LYS A 154 -11.20 9.82 -6.59
N ILE A 155 -9.90 9.57 -6.79
CA ILE A 155 -9.01 10.46 -7.57
C ILE A 155 -9.49 10.61 -9.01
N ILE A 156 -9.76 9.49 -9.69
CA ILE A 156 -10.22 9.51 -11.08
C ILE A 156 -11.54 10.26 -11.20
N THR A 157 -12.45 10.06 -10.25
CA THR A 157 -13.74 10.76 -10.24
C THR A 157 -13.53 12.27 -10.14
N MET A 158 -12.68 12.73 -9.21
CA MET A 158 -12.34 14.15 -9.07
C MET A 158 -11.67 14.73 -10.33
N TYR A 159 -10.72 14.00 -10.92
CA TYR A 159 -9.99 14.46 -12.12
C TYR A 159 -10.89 14.70 -13.33
N TYR A 160 -11.95 13.90 -13.51
CA TYR A 160 -12.88 14.04 -14.63
C TYR A 160 -14.15 14.86 -14.31
N GLU A 161 -14.34 15.26 -13.04
CA GLU A 161 -15.41 16.18 -12.62
C GLU A 161 -15.02 17.65 -12.84
N GLU A 162 -13.72 17.98 -12.85
CA GLU A 162 -13.17 19.25 -13.36
C GLU A 162 -13.18 19.28 -14.90
#